data_AF-A0ABD0PL35-F1
#
_entry.id   AF-A0ABD0PL35-F1
#
_cell.length_a   1.000
_cell.length_b   1.000
_cell.length_c   1.000
_cell.angle_alpha   90.00
_cell.angle_beta   90.00
_cell.angle_gamma   90.00
#
_symmetry.space_group_name_H-M   'P 1'
#
loop_
_entity.id
_entity.type
_entity.pdbx_description
1 polymer ?
#
loop_
_entity_poly.entity_id
_entity_poly.type
_entity_poly.pdbx_seq_one_letter_code
_entity_poly.pdbx_strand_id
1 'polypeptide(L)' 'KEITKKLGSPKQPSNPFLEMVKFLLERIAPVHIDTESISALIKQVNKSIEGTADDEDEGVPTEQAIRAGLELLK' A
#
# COMPACT_ATOMS: atom_id res chain seq x y z
N LYS A 1 0.32 -3.96 16.08
CA LYS A 1 -0.61 -4.73 16.95
C LYS A 1 -0.20 -4.73 18.43
N GLU A 2 1.08 -4.92 18.75
CA GLU A 2 1.57 -4.92 20.15
C GLU A 2 1.38 -3.57 20.87
N ILE A 3 1.64 -2.45 20.20
CA ILE A 3 1.50 -1.10 20.78
C ILE A 3 0.06 -0.86 21.26
N THR A 4 -0.92 -1.09 20.40
CA THR A 4 -2.35 -0.94 20.72
C THR A 4 -2.80 -1.86 21.85
N LYS A 5 -2.24 -3.07 21.93
CA LYS A 5 -2.52 -4.04 23.03
C LYS A 5 -1.95 -3.58 24.37
N LYS A 6 -0.75 -2.96 24.37
CA LYS A 6 -0.12 -2.40 25.57
C LYS A 6 -0.79 -1.11 26.05
N LEU A 7 -1.37 -0.33 25.13
CA LEU A 7 -2.08 0.92 25.42
C LEU A 7 -3.57 0.74 25.76
N GLY A 8 -4.13 -0.42 25.45
CA GLY A 8 -5.51 -0.77 25.84
C GLY A 8 -5.58 -1.12 27.33
N SER A 9 -6.47 -0.44 28.06
CA SER A 9 -6.80 -0.83 29.44
C SER A 9 -8.18 -1.50 29.45
N PRO A 10 -8.32 -2.74 29.98
CA PRO A 10 -9.59 -3.47 29.94
C PRO A 10 -10.73 -2.82 30.74
N LYS A 11 -10.44 -1.80 31.56
CA LYS A 11 -11.41 -1.11 32.43
C LYS A 11 -11.98 0.19 31.84
N GLN A 12 -11.52 0.65 30.68
CA GLN A 12 -12.05 1.87 30.03
C GLN A 12 -12.74 1.51 28.71
N PRO A 13 -14.09 1.62 28.64
CA PRO A 13 -14.84 1.28 27.44
C PRO A 13 -14.60 2.26 26.27
N SER A 14 -14.24 3.51 26.54
CA SER A 14 -13.72 4.46 25.55
C SER A 14 -12.41 5.06 26.03
N ASN A 15 -11.38 5.01 25.19
CA ASN A 15 -10.08 5.61 25.47
C ASN A 15 -9.69 6.55 24.32
N PRO A 16 -10.04 7.85 24.40
CA PRO A 16 -9.75 8.83 23.35
C PRO A 16 -8.25 8.93 23.00
N PHE A 17 -7.37 8.68 23.97
CA PHE A 17 -5.93 8.64 23.73
C PHE A 17 -5.54 7.46 22.84
N LEU A 18 -6.11 6.27 23.08
CA LEU A 18 -5.87 5.09 22.26
C LEU A 18 -6.37 5.29 20.82
N GLU A 19 -7.50 5.95 20.64
CA GLU A 19 -8.03 6.29 19.30
C GLU A 19 -7.07 7.23 18.56
N MET A 20 -6.59 8.28 19.22
CA MET A 20 -5.64 9.21 18.62
C MET A 20 -4.32 8.53 18.24
N VAL A 21 -3.83 7.59 19.07
CA VAL A 21 -2.63 6.79 18.74
C VAL A 21 -2.89 5.83 17.58
N LYS A 22 -4.08 5.20 17.48
CA LYS A 22 -4.44 4.36 16.34
C LYS A 22 -4.43 5.16 15.04
N PHE A 23 -5.04 6.34 15.02
CA PHE A 23 -5.02 7.25 13.88
C PHE A 23 -3.59 7.60 13.45
N LEU A 24 -2.72 7.91 14.42
CA LEU A 24 -1.32 8.19 14.12
C LEU A 24 -0.63 6.97 13.49
N LEU A 25 -0.80 5.78 14.08
CA LEU A 25 -0.18 4.55 13.60
C LEU A 25 -0.65 4.15 12.20
N GLU A 26 -1.94 4.31 11.90
CA GLU A 26 -2.49 4.04 10.56
C GLU A 26 -1.91 4.96 9.48
N ARG A 27 -1.52 6.18 9.85
CA ARG A 27 -0.93 7.15 8.92
C ARG A 27 0.57 6.96 8.69
N ILE A 28 1.30 6.51 9.70
CA ILE A 28 2.77 6.37 9.61
C ILE A 28 3.23 4.95 9.28
N ALA A 29 2.37 3.95 9.46
CA ALA A 29 2.73 2.58 9.13
C ALA A 29 2.93 2.46 7.60
N PRO A 30 4.00 1.77 7.15
CA PRO A 30 4.10 1.38 5.75
C PRO A 30 3.03 0.33 5.47
N VAL A 31 1.99 0.69 4.71
CA VAL A 31 0.86 -0.21 4.40
C VAL A 31 1.00 -0.81 3.01
N HIS A 32 1.30 0.02 2.00
CA HIS A 32 1.35 -0.41 0.60
C HIS A 32 2.77 -0.41 0.02
N ILE A 33 3.66 0.45 0.54
CA ILE A 33 5.01 0.62 0.02
C ILE A 33 6.01 0.05 1.00
N ASP A 34 6.63 -1.04 0.58
CA ASP A 34 7.83 -1.63 1.16
C ASP A 34 8.73 -2.17 0.03
N THR A 35 9.86 -2.77 0.40
CA THR A 35 10.84 -3.28 -0.57
C THR A 35 10.26 -4.35 -1.50
N GLU A 36 9.35 -5.19 -1.01
CA GLU A 36 8.72 -6.26 -1.80
C GLU A 36 7.68 -5.67 -2.75
N SER A 37 6.88 -4.71 -2.28
CA SER A 37 5.91 -3.99 -3.11
C SER A 37 6.57 -3.24 -4.26
N ILE A 38 7.69 -2.56 -4.04
CA ILE A 38 8.42 -1.88 -5.12
C ILE A 38 8.95 -2.89 -6.14
N SER A 39 9.50 -4.01 -5.67
CA SER A 39 9.98 -5.08 -6.54
C SER A 39 8.84 -5.70 -7.37
N ALA A 40 7.66 -5.86 -6.78
CA ALA A 40 6.46 -6.34 -7.46
C ALA A 40 5.96 -5.34 -8.51
N LEU A 41 5.95 -4.05 -8.19
CA LEU A 41 5.56 -2.98 -9.11
C LEU A 41 6.48 -2.94 -10.34
N ILE A 42 7.81 -3.00 -10.14
CA ILE A 42 8.77 -3.06 -11.26
C ILE A 42 8.52 -4.29 -12.14
N LYS A 43 8.30 -5.46 -11.54
CA LYS A 43 7.98 -6.68 -12.29
C LYS A 43 6.68 -6.53 -13.09
N GLN A 44 5.67 -5.87 -12.52
CA GLN A 44 4.41 -5.65 -13.22
C GLN A 44 4.58 -4.71 -14.41
N VAL A 45 5.31 -3.61 -14.25
CA VAL A 45 5.63 -2.70 -15.36
C VAL A 45 6.41 -3.41 -16.47
N ASN A 46 7.36 -4.28 -16.11
CA ASN A 46 8.08 -5.09 -17.10
C ASN A 46 7.15 -6.03 -17.89
N LYS A 47 6.16 -6.65 -17.24
CA LYS A 47 5.16 -7.47 -17.96
C LYS A 47 4.36 -6.66 -18.96
N SER A 48 3.97 -5.43 -18.61
CA SER A 48 3.26 -4.54 -19.54
C SER A 48 4.15 -4.18 -20.73
N ILE A 49 5.45 -3.94 -20.52
CA ILE A 49 6.43 -3.70 -21.60
C ILE A 49 6.61 -4.96 -22.49
N GLU A 50 6.65 -6.14 -21.89
CA GLU A 50 6.81 -7.42 -22.59
C GLU A 50 5.52 -7.89 -23.30
N GLY A 51 4.39 -7.21 -23.07
CA GLY A 51 3.09 -7.58 -23.63
C GLY A 51 2.48 -8.82 -22.98
N THR A 52 2.92 -9.17 -21.77
CA THR A 52 2.43 -10.33 -21.00
C THR A 52 1.63 -9.91 -19.77
N ALA A 53 1.24 -8.64 -19.67
CA ALA A 53 0.34 -8.14 -18.64
C ALA A 53 -1.11 -8.18 -19.13
N ASP A 54 -2.03 -8.17 -18.18
CA ASP A 54 -3.48 -8.23 -18.42
C ASP A 54 -4.09 -6.82 -18.64
N ASP A 55 -3.31 -5.85 -19.16
CA ASP A 55 -3.70 -4.43 -19.23
C ASP A 55 -5.00 -4.23 -20.02
N GLU A 56 -5.16 -4.91 -21.16
CA GLU A 56 -6.38 -4.83 -21.99
C GLU A 56 -7.59 -5.50 -21.33
N ASP A 57 -7.39 -6.61 -20.63
CA ASP A 57 -8.44 -7.30 -19.87
C ASP A 57 -8.93 -6.44 -18.69
N GLU A 58 -8.04 -5.64 -18.10
CA GLU A 58 -8.34 -4.63 -17.09
C GLU A 58 -8.89 -3.31 -17.71
N GLY A 59 -9.02 -3.24 -19.03
CA GLY A 59 -9.58 -2.09 -19.75
C GLY A 59 -8.66 -0.86 -19.78
N VAL A 60 -7.35 -1.05 -19.58
CA VAL A 60 -6.34 0.02 -19.60
C VAL A 60 -5.44 -0.14 -20.81
N PRO A 61 -5.24 0.90 -21.65
CA PRO A 61 -4.26 0.82 -22.73
C PRO A 61 -2.85 0.57 -22.17
N THR A 62 -2.14 -0.44 -22.68
CA THR A 62 -0.78 -0.82 -22.22
C THR A 62 0.19 0.36 -22.16
N GLU A 63 0.19 1.23 -23.17
CA GLU A 63 1.03 2.44 -23.19
C GLU A 63 0.74 3.38 -22.01
N GLN A 64 -0.54 3.52 -21.62
CA GLN A 64 -0.93 4.31 -20.46
C GLN A 64 -0.49 3.64 -19.16
N ALA A 65 -0.66 2.31 -19.04
CA ALA A 65 -0.25 1.54 -17.87
C ALA A 65 1.27 1.64 -17.63
N ILE A 66 2.08 1.49 -18.68
CA ILE A 66 3.54 1.61 -18.61
C ILE A 66 3.94 3.01 -18.14
N ARG A 67 3.42 4.07 -18.76
CA ARG A 67 3.77 5.45 -18.40
C ARG A 67 3.41 5.78 -16.95
N ALA A 68 2.21 5.40 -16.52
CA ALA A 68 1.75 5.62 -15.15
C ALA A 68 2.62 4.84 -14.15
N GLY A 69 2.97 3.59 -14.46
CA GLY A 69 3.84 2.77 -13.62
C GLY A 69 5.26 3.34 -13.49
N LEU A 70 5.83 3.85 -14.58
CA LEU A 70 7.15 4.49 -14.55
C LEU A 70 7.16 5.80 -13.76
N GLU A 71 6.14 6.65 -13.90
CA GLU A 71 6.03 7.87 -13.09
C GLU A 71 5.73 7.57 -11.61
N LEU A 72 5.05 6.46 -11.29
CA LEU A 72 4.83 6.04 -9.90
C LEU A 72 6.12 5.54 -9.22
N LEU A 73 7.09 5.04 -9.99
CA LEU A 73 8.38 4.56 -9.49
C LEU A 73 9.44 5.66 -9.28
N LYS A 74 9.15 6.88 -9.72
CA LYS A 74 10.06 8.04 -9.71
C LYS A 74 10.04 8.79 -8.38
#